data_AF-A0A926PYR1-F1
#
_entry.id   AF-A0A926PYR1-F1
#
_cell.length_a   1.000
_cell.length_b   1.000
_cell.length_c   1.000
_cell.angle_alpha   90.00
_cell.angle_beta   90.00
_cell.angle_gamma   90.00
#
_symmetry.space_group_name_H-M   'P 1'
#
loop_
_entity.id
_entity.type
_entity.pdbx_description
1 polymer ?
#
loop_
_entity_poly.entity_id
_entity_poly.type
_entity_poly.pdbx_seq_one_letter_code
_entity_poly.pdbx_strand_id
1 'polypeptide(L)'
;MLKEAALGMYAYMQALFEELPLPVTVPDLEPSGDDEDAPAKALLSLNRVRQLIEDEPISERHKRSFEHMVLDWFAAYEMLVLTELAGPAPWRLDVVQFALVRMTTWIEVIEGDEPDDSQS
;
A
#
# COMPACT_ATOMS: atom_id res chain seq x y z
N MET A 1 -11.47 -12.52 0.03
CA MET A 1 -10.66 -13.02 -1.10
C MET A 1 -9.42 -12.12 -1.26
N LEU A 2 -8.55 -12.35 -2.25
CA LEU A 2 -7.30 -11.57 -2.42
C LEU A 2 -7.53 -10.08 -2.70
N LYS A 3 -8.69 -9.73 -3.28
CA LYS A 3 -9.12 -8.35 -3.52
C LYS A 3 -9.37 -7.60 -2.22
N GLU A 4 -10.08 -8.22 -1.27
CA GLU A 4 -10.34 -7.68 0.06
C GLU A 4 -9.04 -7.58 0.86
N ALA A 5 -8.09 -8.51 0.68
CA ALA A 5 -6.76 -8.39 1.28
C ALA A 5 -6.00 -7.17 0.73
N ALA A 6 -6.02 -6.94 -0.58
CA ALA A 6 -5.40 -5.76 -1.18
C ALA A 6 -6.06 -4.45 -0.70
N LEU A 7 -7.39 -4.41 -0.56
CA LEU A 7 -8.09 -3.25 0.02
C LEU A 7 -7.77 -3.06 1.51
N GLY A 8 -7.66 -4.15 2.28
CA GLY A 8 -7.21 -4.08 3.68
C GLY A 8 -5.79 -3.54 3.80
N MET A 9 -4.88 -3.94 2.89
CA MET A 9 -3.53 -3.37 2.83
C MET A 9 -3.55 -1.89 2.46
N TYR A 10 -4.43 -1.47 1.54
CA TYR A 10 -4.61 -0.05 1.23
C TYR A 10 -5.00 0.72 2.50
N ALA A 11 -6.02 0.25 3.24
CA ALA A 11 -6.48 0.88 4.48
C ALA A 11 -5.35 0.99 5.52
N TYR A 12 -4.53 -0.06 5.67
CA TYR A 12 -3.37 -0.02 6.55
C TYR A 12 -2.33 1.03 6.13
N MET A 13 -2.04 1.09 4.83
CA MET A 13 -1.12 2.10 4.29
C MET A 13 -1.63 3.52 4.57
N GLN A 14 -2.94 3.76 4.55
CA GLN A 14 -3.49 5.08 4.92
C GLN A 14 -3.09 5.48 6.33
N ALA A 15 -3.22 4.57 7.30
CA ALA A 15 -2.82 4.83 8.67
C ALA A 15 -1.32 5.18 8.76
N LEU A 16 -0.46 4.42 8.08
CA LEU A 16 0.98 4.72 8.05
C LEU A 16 1.30 6.08 7.42
N PHE A 17 0.56 6.49 6.38
CA PHE A 17 0.75 7.80 5.77
C PHE A 17 0.27 8.96 6.66
N GLU A 18 -0.70 8.71 7.53
CA GLU A 18 -1.17 9.69 8.52
C GLU A 18 -0.16 9.89 9.66
N GLU A 19 0.69 8.90 9.92
CA GLU A 19 1.74 8.94 10.94
C GLU A 19 3.03 9.65 10.46
N LEU A 20 3.11 10.02 9.17
CA LEU A 20 4.24 10.78 8.64
C LEU A 20 4.37 12.16 9.30
N PRO A 21 5.60 12.74 9.36
CA PRO A 21 5.82 14.07 9.92
C PRO A 21 4.97 15.15 9.26
N LEU A 22 4.77 15.06 7.94
CA LEU A 22 3.73 15.79 7.24
C LEU A 22 2.67 14.77 6.81
N PRO A 23 1.52 14.71 7.51
CA PRO A 23 0.53 13.68 7.23
C PRO A 23 0.04 13.72 5.79
N VAL A 24 0.13 12.58 5.10
CA VAL A 24 -0.37 12.42 3.74
C VAL A 24 -1.75 11.77 3.80
N THR A 25 -2.80 12.59 3.76
CA THR A 25 -4.18 12.09 3.77
C THR A 25 -4.57 11.54 2.40
N VAL A 26 -5.03 10.29 2.39
CA VAL A 26 -5.63 9.63 1.22
C VAL A 26 -7.11 9.35 1.48
N PRO A 27 -7.96 9.30 0.43
CA PRO A 27 -9.39 9.06 0.59
C PRO A 27 -9.66 7.69 1.23
N ASP A 28 -10.40 7.66 2.33
CA ASP A 28 -10.96 6.42 2.87
C ASP A 28 -11.84 5.76 1.78
N LEU A 29 -11.67 4.46 1.62
CA LEU A 29 -12.46 3.67 0.71
C LEU A 29 -13.24 2.69 1.56
N GLU A 30 -14.55 2.92 1.64
CA GLU A 30 -15.43 2.04 2.39
C GLU A 30 -15.24 0.59 1.94
N PRO A 31 -14.82 -0.32 2.84
CA PRO A 31 -14.70 -1.75 2.53
C PRO A 31 -16.06 -2.40 2.24
N SER A 32 -17.16 -1.71 2.59
CA SER A 32 -18.55 -2.12 2.41
C SER A 32 -19.03 -1.97 0.97
N GLY A 33 -18.39 -2.70 0.06
CA GLY A 33 -19.04 -3.42 -1.05
C GLY A 33 -19.71 -2.68 -2.21
N ASP A 34 -20.09 -1.40 -2.08
CA ASP A 34 -20.93 -0.73 -3.09
C ASP A 34 -20.15 0.25 -3.99
N ASP A 35 -18.87 0.51 -3.70
CA ASP A 35 -18.01 1.34 -4.55
C ASP A 35 -17.23 0.47 -5.54
N GLU A 36 -17.83 0.16 -6.69
CA GLU A 36 -17.18 -0.60 -7.78
C GLU A 36 -15.86 0.05 -8.25
N ASP A 37 -15.73 1.38 -8.07
CA ASP A 37 -14.56 2.16 -8.47
C ASP A 37 -13.48 2.23 -7.37
N ALA A 38 -13.71 1.68 -6.18
CA ALA A 38 -12.78 1.79 -5.04
C ALA A 38 -11.34 1.35 -5.40
N PRO A 39 -11.10 0.21 -6.06
CA PRO A 39 -9.73 -0.17 -6.44
C PRO A 39 -9.04 0.84 -7.38
N ALA A 40 -9.78 1.45 -8.31
CA ALA A 40 -9.24 2.47 -9.20
C ALA A 40 -8.98 3.80 -8.47
N LYS A 41 -9.84 4.18 -7.51
CA LYS A 41 -9.62 5.34 -6.63
C LYS A 41 -8.39 5.15 -5.74
N ALA A 42 -8.18 3.95 -5.21
CA ALA A 42 -6.97 3.60 -4.45
C ALA A 42 -5.71 3.78 -5.30
N LEU A 43 -5.71 3.25 -6.53
CA LEU A 43 -4.60 3.40 -7.48
C LEU A 43 -4.21 4.87 -7.68
N LEU A 44 -5.19 5.72 -7.99
CA LEU A 44 -4.95 7.16 -8.21
C LEU A 44 -4.43 7.85 -6.95
N SER A 45 -4.98 7.50 -5.80
CA SER A 45 -4.59 8.08 -4.51
C SER A 45 -3.15 7.71 -4.16
N LEU A 46 -2.79 6.43 -4.27
CA LEU A 46 -1.43 5.96 -4.02
C LEU A 46 -0.41 6.53 -5.03
N ASN A 47 -0.80 6.74 -6.29
CA ASN A 47 0.09 7.38 -7.25
C ASN A 47 0.41 8.83 -6.85
N ARG A 48 -0.53 9.53 -6.23
CA ARG A 48 -0.27 10.85 -5.64
C ARG A 48 0.63 10.75 -4.41
N VAL A 49 0.41 9.78 -3.53
CA VAL A 49 1.24 9.59 -2.32
C VAL A 49 2.72 9.47 -2.67
N ARG A 50 3.07 8.71 -3.71
CA ARG A 50 4.47 8.57 -4.16
C ARG A 50 5.16 9.91 -4.44
N GLN A 51 4.42 10.89 -4.95
CA GLN A 51 4.97 12.23 -5.19
C GLN A 51 5.18 13.00 -3.88
N LEU A 52 4.29 12.81 -2.91
CA LEU A 52 4.34 13.52 -1.62
C LEU A 52 5.44 12.96 -0.70
N ILE A 53 5.65 11.65 -0.71
CA ILE A 53 6.67 10.98 0.11
C ILE A 53 8.09 11.44 -0.21
N GLU A 54 8.36 11.82 -1.45
CA GLU A 54 9.66 12.39 -1.85
C GLU A 54 9.98 13.69 -1.11
N ASP A 55 8.94 14.48 -0.80
CA ASP A 55 9.05 15.76 -0.11
C ASP A 55 9.04 15.62 1.43
N GLU A 56 8.80 14.43 1.98
CA GLU A 56 8.76 14.20 3.43
C GLU A 56 10.13 14.39 4.08
N PRO A 57 10.20 14.99 5.29
CA PRO A 57 11.43 15.14 6.06
C PRO A 57 11.81 13.84 6.80
N ILE A 58 11.74 12.70 6.13
CA ILE A 58 12.13 11.37 6.63
C ILE A 58 13.41 10.89 5.94
N SER A 59 14.00 9.81 6.46
CA SER A 59 15.21 9.24 5.87
C SER A 59 14.97 8.70 4.45
N GLU A 60 15.99 8.77 3.59
CA GLU A 60 15.95 8.16 2.25
C GLU A 60 15.72 6.63 2.29
N ARG A 61 16.04 5.99 3.41
CA ARG A 61 15.68 4.59 3.64
C ARG A 61 14.17 4.45 3.80
N HIS A 62 13.52 5.25 4.64
CA HIS A 62 12.07 5.23 4.81
C HIS A 62 11.33 5.56 3.53
N LYS A 63 11.74 6.61 2.80
CA LYS A 63 11.14 6.96 1.51
C LYS A 63 11.12 5.77 0.55
N ARG A 64 12.25 5.06 0.43
CA ARG A 64 12.35 3.84 -0.38
C ARG A 64 11.47 2.70 0.13
N SER A 65 11.35 2.50 1.44
CA SER A 65 10.46 1.48 2.01
C SER A 65 9.00 1.76 1.65
N PHE A 66 8.55 3.00 1.82
CA PHE A 66 7.20 3.41 1.41
C PHE A 66 6.99 3.25 -0.11
N GLU A 67 7.94 3.69 -0.92
CA GLU A 67 7.88 3.55 -2.38
C GLU A 67 7.75 2.07 -2.78
N HIS A 68 8.54 1.18 -2.18
CA HIS A 68 8.42 -0.26 -2.46
C HIS A 68 7.08 -0.84 -2.01
N MET A 69 6.56 -0.44 -0.84
CA MET A 69 5.25 -0.85 -0.37
C MET A 69 4.14 -0.44 -1.36
N VAL A 70 4.17 0.79 -1.85
CA VAL A 70 3.19 1.28 -2.84
C VAL A 70 3.32 0.52 -4.17
N LEU A 71 4.54 0.27 -4.64
CA LEU A 71 4.77 -0.50 -5.87
C LEU A 71 4.27 -1.95 -5.75
N ASP A 72 4.44 -2.58 -4.59
CA ASP A 72 3.88 -3.92 -4.34
C ASP A 72 2.35 -3.88 -4.35
N TRP A 73 1.73 -2.84 -3.81
CA TRP A 73 0.28 -2.66 -3.92
C TRP A 73 -0.18 -2.53 -5.39
N PHE A 74 0.51 -1.73 -6.21
CA PHE A 74 0.21 -1.62 -7.64
C PHE A 74 0.35 -2.95 -8.38
N ALA A 75 1.39 -3.72 -8.08
CA ALA A 75 1.60 -5.03 -8.67
C ALA A 75 0.44 -6.00 -8.32
N ALA A 76 -0.01 -5.99 -7.07
CA ALA A 76 -1.18 -6.76 -6.65
C ALA A 76 -2.45 -6.32 -7.39
N TYR A 77 -2.72 -5.02 -7.43
CA TYR A 77 -3.88 -4.45 -8.13
C TYR A 77 -3.91 -4.83 -9.61
N GLU A 78 -2.82 -4.61 -10.34
CA GLU A 78 -2.70 -4.93 -11.78
C GLU A 78 -2.92 -6.42 -12.05
N MET A 79 -2.38 -7.31 -11.21
CA MET A 79 -2.59 -8.75 -11.38
C MET A 79 -4.03 -9.19 -11.09
N LEU A 80 -4.72 -8.52 -10.15
CA LEU A 80 -6.15 -8.75 -9.88
C LEU A 80 -6.99 -8.28 -11.07
N VAL A 81 -6.73 -7.08 -11.61
CA VAL A 81 -7.40 -6.56 -12.81
C VAL A 81 -7.17 -7.50 -14.01
N LEU A 82 -5.93 -7.93 -14.25
CA LEU A 82 -5.62 -8.89 -15.32
C LEU A 82 -6.31 -10.25 -15.11
N THR A 83 -6.53 -10.66 -13.87
CA THR A 83 -7.28 -11.88 -13.56
C THR A 83 -8.76 -11.73 -13.90
N GLU A 84 -9.35 -10.57 -13.64
CA GLU A 84 -10.75 -10.26 -14.01
C GLU A 84 -10.91 -10.14 -15.54
N LEU A 85 -9.98 -9.49 -16.24
CA LEU A 85 -10.07 -9.21 -17.68
C LEU A 85 -9.66 -10.40 -18.57
N ALA A 86 -8.56 -11.09 -18.22
CA ALA A 86 -7.98 -12.16 -19.03
C ALA A 86 -8.21 -13.56 -18.46
N GLY A 87 -9.00 -13.66 -17.39
CA GLY A 87 -9.30 -14.90 -16.68
C GLY A 87 -8.22 -15.32 -15.68
N PRO A 88 -8.53 -16.29 -14.80
CA PRO A 88 -7.62 -16.75 -13.77
C PRO A 88 -6.42 -17.51 -14.36
N ALA A 89 -5.22 -17.16 -13.91
CA ALA A 89 -4.03 -17.94 -14.11
C ALA A 89 -3.29 -18.08 -12.76
N PRO A 90 -2.82 -19.28 -12.36
CA PRO A 90 -2.25 -19.48 -11.02
C PRO A 90 -1.13 -18.49 -10.69
N TRP A 91 -0.22 -18.26 -11.63
CA TRP A 91 0.91 -17.34 -11.45
C TRP A 91 0.50 -15.89 -11.21
N ARG A 92 -0.69 -15.44 -11.64
CA ARG A 92 -1.20 -14.10 -11.32
C ARG A 92 -1.54 -14.00 -9.84
N LEU A 93 -2.21 -15.03 -9.32
CA LEU A 93 -2.59 -15.10 -7.90
C LEU A 93 -1.35 -15.27 -7.01
N ASP A 94 -0.36 -16.02 -7.47
CA ASP A 94 0.93 -16.17 -6.77
C ASP A 94 1.63 -14.80 -6.66
N VAL A 95 1.65 -14.01 -7.73
CA VAL A 95 2.23 -12.65 -7.70
C VAL A 95 1.49 -11.75 -6.70
N VAL A 96 0.16 -11.80 -6.65
CA VAL A 96 -0.62 -11.04 -5.66
C VAL A 96 -0.25 -11.46 -4.24
N GLN A 97 -0.16 -12.76 -3.97
CA GLN A 97 0.25 -13.26 -2.65
C GLN A 97 1.65 -12.81 -2.27
N PHE A 98 2.63 -12.90 -3.18
CA PHE A 98 3.98 -12.44 -2.91
C PHE A 98 4.05 -10.93 -2.69
N ALA A 99 3.28 -10.14 -3.44
CA ALA A 99 3.20 -8.70 -3.23
C ALA A 99 2.61 -8.37 -1.85
N LEU A 100 1.54 -9.05 -1.42
CA LEU A 100 0.95 -8.89 -0.09
C LEU A 100 1.97 -9.20 1.03
N VAL A 101 2.74 -10.28 0.89
CA VAL A 101 3.79 -10.65 1.85
C VAL A 101 4.94 -9.63 1.86
N ARG A 102 5.36 -9.11 0.70
CA ARG A 102 6.40 -8.08 0.67
C ARG A 102 5.92 -6.78 1.31
N MET A 103 4.66 -6.40 1.12
CA MET A 103 4.11 -5.23 1.80
C MET A 103 4.18 -5.36 3.33
N THR A 104 3.88 -6.54 3.90
CA THR A 104 4.05 -6.74 5.36
C THR A 104 5.51 -6.60 5.79
N THR A 105 6.46 -7.07 4.98
CA THR A 105 7.89 -6.85 5.25
C THR A 105 8.26 -5.36 5.20
N TRP A 106 7.72 -4.57 4.27
CA TRP A 106 7.99 -3.14 4.22
C TRP A 106 7.39 -2.40 5.40
N ILE A 107 6.19 -2.80 5.85
CA ILE A 107 5.57 -2.28 7.07
C ILE A 107 6.49 -2.49 8.28
N GLU A 108 6.97 -3.72 8.49
CA GLU A 108 7.90 -4.04 9.58
C GLU A 108 9.19 -3.20 9.52
N VAL A 109 9.68 -2.89 8.31
CA VAL A 109 10.85 -2.03 8.12
C VAL A 109 10.55 -0.57 8.44
N ILE A 110 9.34 -0.10 8.14
CA ILE A 110 8.90 1.28 8.41
C ILE A 110 8.70 1.46 9.93
N GLU A 111 8.01 0.54 10.58
CA GLU A 111 7.71 0.59 12.01
C GLU A 111 8.94 0.28 12.88
N GLY A 112 9.78 -0.66 12.46
CA GLY A 112 10.96 -1.09 13.21
C GLY A 112 12.12 -0.07 13.24
N ASP A 113 12.03 1.03 12.48
CA ASP A 113 13.01 2.11 12.45
C ASP A 113 12.57 3.33 13.32
N GLU A 114 11.47 3.23 14.08
CA GLU A 114 11.15 4.22 15.12
C GLU A 114 12.30 4.30 16.15
N PRO A 115 12.87 5.48 16.44
CA PRO A 115 13.80 5.62 17.55
C PRO A 115 13.06 5.29 18.85
N ASP A 116 13.66 4.40 19.66
CA ASP A 116 13.20 4.04 21.00
C ASP A 116 13.29 5.29 21.92
N ASP A 117 12.33 6.22 21.82
CA ASP A 117 12.22 7.43 22.64
C ASP A 117 11.79 7.11 24.10
N SER A 118 12.04 5.88 24.56
CA SER A 118 11.66 5.37 25.88
C SER A 118 12.84 5.21 26.85
N GLN A 119 13.97 5.92 26.65
CA GLN A 119 15.03 5.99 27.66
C GLN A 119 15.51 7.43 27.87
N SER A 120 14.89 8.13 28.82
CA SER A 120 15.46 9.28 29.53
C SER A 120 15.00 9.28 30.99
#